data_AF-A0A925KU06-F1
#
_entry.id   AF-A0A925KU06-F1
#
_cell.length_a   1.000
_cell.length_b   1.000
_cell.length_c   1.000
_cell.angle_alpha   90.00
_cell.angle_beta   90.00
_cell.angle_gamma   90.00
#
_symmetry.space_group_name_H-M   'P 1'
#
loop_
_entity.id
_entity.type
_entity.pdbx_description
1 polymer ?
#
loop_
_entity_poly.entity_id
_entity_poly.type
_entity_poly.pdbx_seq_one_letter_code
_entity_poly.pdbx_strand_id
1 'polypeptide(L)'
;MDRDERIIELQGKINSLAQDINSYRQELQLLQRELNSLRGDETASQSWTAPPDRVERSPATDTQEGLENYLGLRFIHIIGIVVLVIGLSIGVKYAIDKQLISEGMRIALAYTAGVALYLLSVRLKKNYLLFSAILFSGSMASVYFTTYAAFVYYQFFPGAVAFALMTAFTVLTTISAISYNRQEIAILGMVGAYGIPFLVSANADKIGLFFSYILLINIGVTYISFRRSWRLMQYLALVTTWILFMGWAFMRYDGSDRLLGFAFISAYYILFFLSALSPRISHKQPLLPQEIQQIIVNNFALYLACLLIFGNGGFELAMTPVTGYMFLFSALLAFAATLVFPSEIILQRLIAWQSILLLVAFIGLEWDGLMVTLLWIAVAVVLFIWGIINKKSWPRLAGMLLVGFTLGKLLLFDTLNFSTIQKIISFLIIGILLLMFSFYYQKFNKQ
;
A
#
# COMPACT_ATOMS: atom_id res chain seq x y z
N MET A 1 19.08 13.80 37.64
CA MET A 1 20.23 13.21 36.96
C MET A 1 20.82 14.24 36.06
N ASP A 2 22.03 14.65 36.40
CA ASP A 2 22.80 15.61 35.63
C ASP A 2 23.12 15.03 34.24
N ARG A 3 23.30 15.89 33.24
CA ARG A 3 23.56 15.46 31.85
C ARG A 3 24.82 14.61 31.76
N ASP A 4 25.79 14.90 32.63
CA ASP A 4 27.09 14.22 32.70
C ASP A 4 26.98 12.85 33.38
N GLU A 5 26.13 12.69 34.41
CA GLU A 5 25.84 11.39 35.02
C GLU A 5 25.24 10.40 34.01
N ARG A 6 24.35 10.89 33.13
CA ARG A 6 23.70 10.05 32.12
C ARG A 6 24.65 9.61 31.00
N ILE A 7 25.67 10.43 30.70
CA ILE A 7 26.72 10.08 29.73
C ILE A 7 27.62 8.99 30.30
N ILE A 8 28.02 9.11 31.57
CA ILE A 8 28.83 8.10 32.26
C ILE A 8 28.09 6.77 32.36
N GLU A 9 26.79 6.78 32.69
CA GLU A 9 25.96 5.57 32.75
C GLU A 9 25.85 4.88 31.38
N LEU A 10 25.66 5.66 30.30
CA LEU A 10 25.58 5.14 28.94
C LEU A 10 26.92 4.57 28.45
N GLN A 11 28.04 5.20 28.77
CA GLN A 11 29.37 4.64 28.48
C GLN A 11 29.63 3.33 29.25
N GLY A 12 29.19 3.25 30.51
CA GLY A 12 29.23 2.00 31.28
C GLY A 12 28.43 0.88 30.60
N LYS A 13 27.20 1.18 30.15
CA LYS A 13 26.36 0.22 29.42
C LYS A 13 26.98 -0.22 28.09
N ILE A 14 27.54 0.69 27.32
CA ILE A 14 28.22 0.37 26.04
C ILE A 14 29.42 -0.55 26.28
N ASN A 15 30.23 -0.26 27.30
CA ASN A 15 31.39 -1.09 27.63
C ASN A 15 30.98 -2.49 28.09
N SER A 16 29.90 -2.61 28.88
CA SER A 16 29.36 -3.93 29.28
C SER A 16 28.84 -4.72 28.07
N LEU A 17 28.13 -4.08 27.14
CA LEU A 17 27.65 -4.74 25.93
C LEU A 17 28.81 -5.19 25.02
N ALA A 18 29.87 -4.37 24.90
CA ALA A 18 31.05 -4.74 24.14
C ALA A 18 31.76 -5.96 24.74
N GLN A 19 31.75 -6.09 26.07
CA GLN A 19 32.30 -7.24 26.78
C GLN A 19 31.46 -8.51 26.55
N ASP A 20 30.13 -8.40 26.61
CA ASP A 20 29.21 -9.51 26.33
C ASP A 20 29.31 -9.99 24.88
N ILE A 21 29.46 -9.10 23.91
CA ILE A 21 29.64 -9.49 22.50
C ILE A 21 30.92 -10.30 22.32
N ASN A 22 31.99 -9.94 23.03
CA ASN A 22 33.26 -10.67 22.95
C ASN A 22 33.18 -12.04 23.63
N SER A 23 32.45 -12.18 24.74
CA SER A 23 32.25 -13.48 25.40
C SER A 23 31.44 -14.44 24.52
N TYR A 24 30.33 -13.99 23.93
CA TYR A 24 29.55 -14.81 22.99
C TYR A 24 30.35 -15.22 21.76
N ARG A 25 31.22 -14.33 21.26
CA ARG A 25 32.09 -14.66 20.12
C ARG A 25 33.09 -15.77 20.46
N GLN A 26 33.63 -15.79 21.68
CA GLN A 26 34.52 -16.85 22.15
C GLN A 26 33.76 -18.17 22.33
N GLU A 27 32.55 -18.13 22.87
CA GLU A 27 31.69 -19.31 23.06
C GLU A 27 31.34 -19.96 21.71
N LEU A 28 30.98 -19.16 20.69
CA LEU A 28 30.75 -19.66 19.34
C LEU A 28 31.99 -20.32 18.72
N GLN A 29 33.19 -19.79 18.97
CA GLN A 29 34.42 -20.40 18.50
C GLN A 29 34.70 -21.74 19.19
N LEU A 30 34.37 -21.88 20.47
CA LEU A 30 34.49 -23.14 21.20
C LEU A 30 33.52 -24.19 20.68
N LEU A 31 32.24 -23.83 20.54
CA LEU A 31 31.21 -24.70 19.93
C LEU A 31 31.60 -25.15 18.52
N GLN A 32 32.19 -24.26 17.72
CA GLN A 32 32.61 -24.61 16.37
C GLN A 32 33.81 -25.56 16.36
N ARG A 33 34.73 -25.44 17.34
CA ARG A 33 35.83 -26.40 17.52
C ARG A 33 35.32 -27.75 18.00
N GLU A 34 34.35 -27.76 18.91
CA GLU A 34 33.71 -28.97 19.41
C GLU A 34 32.98 -29.71 18.27
N LEU A 35 32.21 -28.97 17.45
CA LEU A 35 31.56 -29.52 16.26
C LEU A 35 32.57 -30.10 15.25
N ASN A 36 33.71 -29.42 15.04
CA ASN A 36 34.77 -29.93 14.16
C ASN A 36 35.47 -31.17 14.75
N SER A 37 35.61 -31.26 16.07
CA SER A 37 36.17 -32.44 16.73
C SER A 37 35.24 -33.65 16.65
N LEU A 38 33.93 -33.43 16.81
CA LEU A 38 32.90 -34.46 16.64
C LEU A 38 32.81 -34.96 15.19
N ARG A 39 33.11 -34.08 14.22
CA ARG A 39 33.16 -34.43 12.79
C ARG A 39 34.46 -35.14 12.39
N GLY A 40 35.50 -35.05 13.20
CA GLY A 40 36.81 -35.70 12.97
C GLY A 40 36.84 -37.19 13.31
N ASP A 41 35.88 -37.69 14.10
CA ASP A 41 35.80 -39.10 14.49
C ASP A 41 35.08 -40.00 13.46
N GLU A 42 34.41 -39.44 12.44
CA GLU A 42 33.82 -40.22 11.35
C GLU A 42 34.85 -40.66 10.27
N THR A 43 36.11 -40.21 10.38
CA THR A 43 37.18 -40.52 9.39
C THR A 43 38.01 -41.78 9.68
N ALA A 44 37.66 -42.58 10.69
CA ALA A 44 38.38 -43.81 11.07
C ALA A 44 37.72 -45.11 10.60
N SER A 45 37.32 -45.22 9.32
CA SER A 45 37.17 -46.54 8.69
C SER A 45 37.28 -46.48 7.16
N GLN A 46 38.18 -47.30 6.63
CA GLN A 46 38.49 -47.62 5.23
C GLN A 46 39.47 -46.69 4.49
N SER A 47 40.73 -47.11 4.54
CA SER A 47 41.83 -46.71 3.66
C SER A 47 41.52 -47.00 2.19
N TRP A 48 41.42 -45.95 1.37
CA TRP A 48 41.55 -46.04 -0.09
C TRP A 48 42.70 -45.13 -0.51
N THR A 49 43.79 -45.71 -1.01
CA THR A 49 44.94 -44.96 -1.56
C THR A 49 44.60 -44.47 -2.96
N ALA A 50 44.59 -43.16 -3.18
CA ALA A 50 44.36 -42.56 -4.49
C ALA A 50 45.49 -42.90 -5.49
N PRO A 51 45.19 -43.20 -6.77
CA PRO A 51 46.18 -43.32 -7.84
C PRO A 51 46.83 -41.96 -8.18
N PRO A 52 47.97 -41.93 -8.88
CA PRO A 52 48.76 -40.70 -9.10
C PRO A 52 47.95 -39.62 -9.83
N ASP A 53 48.25 -38.37 -9.47
CA ASP A 53 47.56 -37.14 -9.85
C ASP A 53 46.92 -37.21 -11.25
N ARG A 54 45.59 -37.32 -11.26
CA ARG A 54 44.82 -36.90 -12.43
C ARG A 54 45.14 -35.43 -12.63
N VAL A 55 45.72 -35.11 -13.79
CA VAL A 55 45.72 -33.78 -14.39
C VAL A 55 44.46 -33.05 -13.91
N GLU A 56 44.62 -31.97 -13.16
CA GLU A 56 43.52 -31.10 -12.76
C GLU A 56 42.76 -30.74 -14.05
N ARG A 57 41.66 -31.45 -14.31
CA ARG A 57 40.66 -30.96 -15.22
C ARG A 57 40.08 -29.77 -14.48
N SER A 58 40.47 -28.58 -14.94
CA SER A 58 39.72 -27.33 -14.80
C SER A 58 38.23 -27.66 -14.69
N PRO A 59 37.48 -27.11 -13.72
CA PRO A 59 36.15 -27.59 -13.36
C PRO A 59 35.28 -27.60 -14.62
N ALA A 60 35.13 -28.78 -15.22
CA ALA A 60 34.11 -29.00 -16.21
C ALA A 60 32.81 -28.86 -15.42
N THR A 61 32.11 -27.79 -15.75
CA THR A 61 30.81 -27.40 -15.27
C THR A 61 29.89 -28.62 -15.24
N ASP A 62 29.78 -29.27 -14.07
CA ASP A 62 28.74 -30.27 -13.82
C ASP A 62 27.41 -29.57 -13.51
N THR A 63 27.07 -28.61 -14.38
CA THR A 63 25.82 -27.86 -14.39
C THR A 63 24.67 -28.69 -14.96
N GLN A 64 24.94 -29.88 -15.53
CA GLN A 64 23.90 -30.68 -16.20
C GLN A 64 23.04 -31.50 -15.22
N GLU A 65 23.58 -32.07 -14.15
CA GLU A 65 22.75 -32.78 -13.14
C GLU A 65 21.91 -31.82 -12.27
N GLY A 66 22.36 -30.57 -12.11
CA GLY A 66 21.63 -29.52 -11.39
C GLY A 66 20.54 -28.86 -12.23
N LEU A 67 20.78 -28.60 -13.53
CA LEU A 67 19.77 -28.03 -14.41
C LEU A 67 18.68 -29.04 -14.76
N GLU A 68 19.01 -30.30 -15.04
CA GLU A 68 17.99 -31.28 -15.44
C GLU A 68 17.04 -31.64 -14.28
N ASN A 69 17.54 -31.73 -13.05
CA ASN A 69 16.69 -31.93 -11.88
C ASN A 69 15.91 -30.67 -11.45
N TYR A 70 16.47 -29.47 -11.64
CA TYR A 70 15.81 -28.21 -11.25
C TYR A 70 14.83 -27.69 -12.33
N LEU A 71 15.13 -27.88 -13.63
CA LEU A 71 14.21 -27.60 -14.74
C LEU A 71 13.21 -28.76 -14.95
N GLY A 72 13.66 -30.01 -14.93
CA GLY A 72 12.81 -31.17 -15.22
C GLY A 72 11.69 -31.35 -14.20
N LEU A 73 12.01 -31.44 -12.90
CA LEU A 73 10.97 -31.72 -11.90
C LEU A 73 10.04 -30.53 -11.62
N ARG A 74 10.50 -29.28 -11.72
CA ARG A 74 9.63 -28.11 -11.48
C ARG A 74 8.81 -27.70 -12.69
N PHE A 75 9.32 -27.81 -13.90
CA PHE A 75 8.58 -27.34 -15.07
C PHE A 75 7.64 -28.40 -15.64
N ILE A 76 7.99 -29.69 -15.61
CA ILE A 76 7.14 -30.73 -16.19
C ILE A 76 5.77 -30.80 -15.49
N HIS A 77 5.71 -30.72 -14.16
CA HIS A 77 4.43 -30.75 -13.46
C HIS A 77 3.62 -29.46 -13.66
N ILE A 78 4.25 -28.29 -13.76
CA ILE A 78 3.57 -27.02 -14.06
C ILE A 78 3.00 -27.05 -15.47
N ILE A 79 3.80 -27.46 -16.46
CA ILE A 79 3.37 -27.64 -17.86
C ILE A 79 2.24 -28.67 -17.92
N GLY A 80 2.37 -29.80 -17.22
CA GLY A 80 1.34 -30.81 -17.11
C GLY A 80 0.02 -30.27 -16.55
N ILE A 81 0.06 -29.49 -15.46
CA ILE A 81 -1.11 -28.81 -14.90
C ILE A 81 -1.71 -27.82 -15.92
N VAL A 82 -0.88 -27.01 -16.58
CA VAL A 82 -1.35 -26.02 -17.57
C VAL A 82 -2.02 -26.71 -18.76
N VAL A 83 -1.40 -27.74 -19.35
CA VAL A 83 -1.96 -28.52 -20.46
C VAL A 83 -3.24 -29.23 -20.04
N LEU A 84 -3.28 -29.81 -18.84
CA LEU A 84 -4.48 -30.46 -18.29
C LEU A 84 -5.61 -29.46 -18.09
N VAL A 85 -5.34 -28.29 -17.53
CA VAL A 85 -6.33 -27.21 -17.34
C VAL A 85 -6.85 -26.71 -18.68
N ILE A 86 -5.99 -26.54 -19.68
CA ILE A 86 -6.39 -26.16 -21.04
C ILE A 86 -7.26 -27.26 -21.66
N GLY A 87 -6.84 -28.52 -21.57
CA GLY A 87 -7.59 -29.66 -22.09
C GLY A 87 -8.97 -29.80 -21.46
N LEU A 88 -9.06 -29.69 -20.12
CA LEU A 88 -10.33 -29.64 -19.41
C LEU A 88 -11.19 -28.45 -19.85
N SER A 89 -10.61 -27.26 -19.98
CA SER A 89 -11.35 -26.06 -20.40
C SER A 89 -11.93 -26.22 -21.81
N ILE A 90 -11.13 -26.76 -22.75
CA ILE A 90 -11.59 -27.04 -24.12
C ILE A 90 -12.66 -28.14 -24.11
N GLY A 91 -12.48 -29.21 -23.34
CA GLY A 91 -13.47 -30.29 -23.22
C GLY A 91 -14.80 -29.82 -22.64
N VAL A 92 -14.77 -29.02 -21.59
CA VAL A 92 -15.97 -28.38 -21.00
C VAL A 92 -16.64 -27.47 -22.04
N LYS A 93 -15.87 -26.64 -22.74
CA LYS A 93 -16.41 -25.78 -23.81
C LYS A 93 -17.05 -26.61 -24.92
N TYR A 94 -16.38 -27.67 -25.40
CA TYR A 94 -16.93 -28.55 -26.43
C TYR A 94 -18.27 -29.18 -26.00
N ALA A 95 -18.35 -29.67 -24.75
CA ALA A 95 -19.57 -30.24 -24.20
C ALA A 95 -20.70 -29.20 -24.08
N ILE A 96 -20.35 -27.94 -23.79
CA ILE A 96 -21.28 -26.80 -23.78
C ILE A 96 -21.78 -26.47 -25.19
N ASP A 97 -20.86 -26.32 -26.15
CA ASP A 97 -21.13 -25.92 -27.53
C ASP A 97 -21.98 -26.97 -28.28
N LYS A 98 -21.76 -28.26 -27.98
CA LYS A 98 -22.54 -29.37 -28.54
C LYS A 98 -23.78 -29.73 -27.73
N GLN A 99 -24.11 -28.95 -26.70
CA GLN A 99 -25.25 -29.19 -25.80
C GLN A 99 -25.27 -30.61 -25.19
N LEU A 100 -24.10 -31.23 -24.99
CA LEU A 100 -23.97 -32.56 -24.39
C LEU A 100 -24.36 -32.57 -22.90
N ILE A 101 -24.25 -31.40 -22.25
CA ILE A 101 -24.58 -31.20 -20.84
C ILE A 101 -25.62 -30.08 -20.77
N SER A 102 -26.76 -30.34 -20.14
CA SER A 102 -27.81 -29.35 -19.91
C SER A 102 -27.31 -28.22 -19.01
N GLU A 103 -27.90 -27.04 -19.13
CA GLU A 103 -27.51 -25.85 -18.36
C GLU A 103 -27.55 -26.09 -16.84
N GLY A 104 -28.61 -26.75 -16.36
CA GLY A 104 -28.76 -27.16 -14.96
C GLY A 104 -27.66 -28.10 -14.50
N MET A 105 -27.30 -29.08 -15.33
CA MET A 105 -26.23 -30.04 -15.02
C MET A 105 -24.86 -29.38 -14.98
N ARG A 106 -24.59 -28.37 -15.83
CA ARG A 106 -23.33 -27.60 -15.78
C ARG A 106 -23.15 -26.91 -14.43
N ILE A 107 -24.18 -26.22 -13.96
CA ILE A 107 -24.16 -25.53 -12.67
C ILE A 107 -24.09 -26.51 -11.50
N ALA A 108 -24.85 -27.62 -11.55
CA ALA A 108 -24.82 -28.65 -10.52
C ALA A 108 -23.42 -29.31 -10.40
N LEU A 109 -22.79 -29.67 -11.53
CA LEU A 109 -21.45 -30.24 -11.54
C LEU A 109 -20.41 -29.24 -11.04
N ALA A 110 -20.51 -27.97 -11.42
CA ALA A 110 -19.59 -26.93 -10.95
C ALA A 110 -19.69 -26.70 -9.44
N TYR A 111 -20.90 -26.63 -8.88
CA TYR A 111 -21.07 -26.56 -7.42
C TYR A 111 -20.58 -27.83 -6.72
N THR A 112 -20.86 -29.01 -7.29
CA THR A 112 -20.40 -30.29 -6.73
C THR A 112 -18.88 -30.35 -6.69
N ALA A 113 -18.20 -29.92 -7.76
CA ALA A 113 -16.75 -29.80 -7.81
C ALA A 113 -16.24 -28.80 -6.77
N GLY A 114 -16.87 -27.63 -6.64
CA GLY A 114 -16.55 -26.64 -5.62
C GLY A 114 -16.66 -27.20 -4.20
N VAL A 115 -17.75 -27.90 -3.87
CA VAL A 115 -17.95 -28.56 -2.57
C VAL A 115 -16.93 -29.68 -2.34
N ALA A 116 -16.64 -30.49 -3.36
CA ALA A 116 -15.62 -31.54 -3.27
C ALA A 116 -14.23 -30.94 -2.95
N LEU A 117 -13.86 -29.85 -3.61
CA LEU A 117 -12.61 -29.11 -3.33
C LEU A 117 -12.60 -28.54 -1.90
N TYR A 118 -13.74 -27.99 -1.43
CA TYR A 118 -13.86 -27.52 -0.05
C TYR A 118 -13.65 -28.66 0.95
N LEU A 119 -14.37 -29.78 0.79
CA LEU A 119 -14.26 -30.93 1.69
C LEU A 119 -12.84 -31.50 1.71
N LEU A 120 -12.20 -31.60 0.53
CA LEU A 120 -10.81 -32.02 0.40
C LEU A 120 -9.87 -31.04 1.10
N SER A 121 -10.13 -29.73 1.01
CA SER A 121 -9.33 -28.71 1.72
C SER A 121 -9.40 -28.90 3.24
N VAL A 122 -10.59 -29.14 3.79
CA VAL A 122 -10.79 -29.36 5.23
C VAL A 122 -10.08 -30.63 5.69
N ARG A 123 -10.15 -31.71 4.90
CA ARG A 123 -9.50 -32.98 5.22
C ARG A 123 -7.98 -32.86 5.21
N LEU A 124 -7.41 -32.11 4.26
CA LEU A 124 -5.97 -31.91 4.13
C LEU A 124 -5.39 -30.90 5.13
N LYS A 125 -6.22 -30.07 5.77
CA LYS A 125 -5.79 -28.99 6.68
C LYS A 125 -4.84 -29.46 7.78
N LYS A 126 -5.03 -30.67 8.30
CA LYS A 126 -4.22 -31.22 9.41
C LYS A 126 -2.74 -31.44 9.02
N ASN A 127 -2.49 -31.93 7.81
CA ASN A 127 -1.16 -32.38 7.37
C ASN A 127 -0.53 -31.43 6.33
N TYR A 128 -1.34 -30.67 5.59
CA TYR A 128 -0.90 -29.85 4.46
C TYR A 128 -1.58 -28.47 4.48
N LEU A 129 -1.28 -27.65 5.49
CA LEU A 129 -1.95 -26.36 5.71
C LEU A 129 -1.88 -25.41 4.51
N LEU A 130 -0.73 -25.29 3.85
CA LEU A 130 -0.56 -24.39 2.70
C LEU A 130 -1.35 -24.87 1.48
N PHE A 131 -1.26 -26.17 1.17
CA PHE A 131 -2.00 -26.76 0.06
C PHE A 131 -3.51 -26.71 0.29
N SER A 132 -3.94 -26.98 1.52
CA SER A 132 -5.33 -26.84 1.98
C SER A 132 -5.85 -25.41 1.80
N ALA A 133 -5.07 -24.39 2.14
CA ALA A 133 -5.46 -22.99 1.93
C ALA A 133 -5.64 -22.64 0.44
N ILE A 134 -4.77 -23.14 -0.44
CA ILE A 134 -4.89 -22.95 -1.90
C ILE A 134 -6.14 -23.63 -2.43
N LEU A 135 -6.41 -24.86 -1.99
CA LEU A 135 -7.57 -25.63 -2.42
C LEU A 135 -8.89 -25.01 -1.93
N PHE A 136 -8.91 -24.51 -0.69
CA PHE A 136 -10.02 -23.76 -0.13
C PHE A 136 -10.30 -22.50 -0.95
N SER A 137 -9.26 -21.73 -1.26
CA SER A 137 -9.32 -20.54 -2.09
C SER A 137 -9.86 -20.84 -3.50
N GLY A 138 -9.40 -21.91 -4.13
CA GLY A 138 -9.91 -22.37 -5.43
C GLY A 138 -11.36 -22.82 -5.38
N SER A 139 -11.77 -23.50 -4.31
CA SER A 139 -13.18 -23.84 -4.05
C SER A 139 -14.05 -22.60 -3.93
N MET A 140 -13.65 -21.63 -3.10
CA MET A 140 -14.41 -20.39 -2.90
C MET A 140 -14.54 -19.57 -4.19
N ALA A 141 -13.46 -19.45 -4.97
CA ALA A 141 -13.51 -18.82 -6.28
C ALA A 141 -14.44 -19.56 -7.25
N SER A 142 -14.38 -20.90 -7.27
CA SER A 142 -15.23 -21.73 -8.13
C SER A 142 -16.71 -21.58 -7.82
N VAL A 143 -17.13 -21.69 -6.55
CA VAL A 143 -18.54 -21.52 -6.17
C VAL A 143 -19.02 -20.09 -6.38
N TYR A 144 -18.13 -19.11 -6.22
CA TYR A 144 -18.42 -17.70 -6.50
C TYR A 144 -18.71 -17.45 -7.99
N PHE A 145 -17.82 -17.89 -8.89
CA PHE A 145 -18.04 -17.79 -10.34
C PHE A 145 -19.22 -18.64 -10.81
N THR A 146 -19.45 -19.80 -10.21
CA THR A 146 -20.60 -20.65 -10.52
C THR A 146 -21.92 -19.95 -10.18
N THR A 147 -21.98 -19.27 -9.02
CA THR A 147 -23.16 -18.49 -8.62
C THR A 147 -23.40 -17.31 -9.54
N TYR A 148 -22.34 -16.60 -9.91
CA TYR A 148 -22.41 -15.53 -10.90
C TYR A 148 -22.92 -16.03 -12.26
N ALA A 149 -22.39 -17.15 -12.75
CA ALA A 149 -22.81 -17.73 -14.02
C ALA A 149 -24.27 -18.20 -14.01
N ALA A 150 -24.69 -18.83 -12.91
CA ALA A 150 -26.08 -19.23 -12.69
C ALA A 150 -27.03 -18.03 -12.68
N PHE A 151 -26.60 -16.88 -12.15
CA PHE A 151 -27.36 -15.64 -12.19
C PHE A 151 -27.38 -14.98 -13.58
N VAL A 152 -26.21 -14.66 -14.14
CA VAL A 152 -26.10 -13.82 -15.34
C VAL A 152 -26.40 -14.57 -16.62
N TYR A 153 -25.85 -15.77 -16.79
CA TYR A 153 -25.93 -16.48 -18.08
C TYR A 153 -27.15 -17.41 -18.15
N TYR A 154 -27.51 -18.05 -17.04
CA TYR A 154 -28.57 -19.07 -17.01
C TYR A 154 -29.84 -18.63 -16.29
N GLN A 155 -29.83 -17.46 -15.63
CA GLN A 155 -30.98 -16.90 -14.91
C GLN A 155 -31.66 -17.85 -13.89
N PHE A 156 -30.90 -18.79 -13.34
CA PHE A 156 -31.39 -19.76 -12.35
C PHE A 156 -31.68 -19.15 -10.99
N PHE A 157 -31.03 -18.03 -10.66
CA PHE A 157 -31.24 -17.33 -9.41
C PHE A 157 -31.78 -15.92 -9.65
N PRO A 158 -32.75 -15.46 -8.85
CA PRO A 158 -33.02 -14.03 -8.71
C PRO A 158 -31.78 -13.32 -8.15
N GLY A 159 -31.58 -12.04 -8.49
CA GLY A 159 -30.42 -11.26 -8.04
C GLY A 159 -30.27 -11.21 -6.51
N ALA A 160 -31.37 -11.19 -5.75
CA ALA A 160 -31.34 -11.24 -4.30
C ALA A 160 -30.75 -12.55 -3.76
N VAL A 161 -31.07 -13.69 -4.38
CA VAL A 161 -30.56 -15.01 -3.98
C VAL A 161 -29.08 -15.14 -4.32
N ALA A 162 -28.68 -14.71 -5.52
CA ALA A 162 -27.27 -14.69 -5.91
C ALA A 162 -26.43 -13.80 -4.97
N PHE A 163 -26.94 -12.62 -4.63
CA PHE A 163 -26.30 -11.70 -3.69
C PHE A 163 -26.14 -12.34 -2.30
N ALA A 164 -27.20 -12.97 -1.78
CA ALA A 164 -27.18 -13.63 -0.48
C ALA A 164 -26.19 -14.79 -0.45
N LEU A 165 -26.16 -15.64 -1.48
CA LEU A 165 -25.20 -16.74 -1.60
C LEU A 165 -23.75 -16.25 -1.68
N MET A 166 -23.47 -15.26 -2.53
CA MET A 166 -22.11 -14.72 -2.69
C MET A 166 -21.64 -14.01 -1.42
N THR A 167 -22.54 -13.34 -0.70
CA THR A 167 -22.26 -12.78 0.63
C THR A 167 -21.96 -13.89 1.64
N ALA A 168 -22.75 -14.97 1.66
CA ALA A 168 -22.51 -16.12 2.54
C ALA A 168 -21.15 -16.78 2.27
N PHE A 169 -20.78 -16.99 1.00
CA PHE A 169 -19.45 -17.50 0.63
C PHE A 169 -18.33 -16.56 1.05
N THR A 170 -18.55 -15.25 0.95
CA THR A 170 -17.58 -14.24 1.41
C THR A 170 -17.39 -14.33 2.93
N VAL A 171 -18.48 -14.39 3.70
CA VAL A 171 -18.43 -14.57 5.17
C VAL A 171 -17.72 -15.87 5.54
N LEU A 172 -18.03 -16.98 4.86
CA LEU A 172 -17.35 -18.27 5.06
C LEU A 172 -15.85 -18.18 4.73
N THR A 173 -15.49 -17.46 3.67
CA THR A 173 -14.09 -17.19 3.27
C THR A 173 -13.37 -16.38 4.34
N THR A 174 -14.01 -15.35 4.88
CA THR A 174 -13.46 -14.51 5.94
C THR A 174 -13.27 -15.28 7.26
N ILE A 175 -14.27 -16.04 7.70
CA ILE A 175 -14.18 -16.90 8.89
C ILE A 175 -13.05 -17.92 8.71
N SER A 176 -12.96 -18.52 7.53
CA SER A 176 -11.90 -19.47 7.21
C SER A 176 -10.54 -18.80 7.19
N ALA A 177 -10.38 -17.62 6.58
CA ALA A 177 -9.12 -16.88 6.59
C ALA A 177 -8.60 -16.65 8.01
N ILE A 178 -9.50 -16.29 8.95
CA ILE A 178 -9.18 -16.17 10.38
C ILE A 178 -8.75 -17.53 10.94
N SER A 179 -9.50 -18.61 10.67
CA SER A 179 -9.18 -19.97 11.14
C SER A 179 -7.85 -20.52 10.59
N TYR A 180 -7.50 -20.22 9.35
CA TYR A 180 -6.21 -20.58 8.74
C TYR A 180 -5.08 -19.65 9.18
N ASN A 181 -5.41 -18.48 9.76
CA ASN A 181 -4.48 -17.40 10.05
C ASN A 181 -3.64 -16.99 8.83
N ARG A 182 -4.29 -16.95 7.66
CA ARG A 182 -3.65 -16.69 6.36
C ARG A 182 -4.31 -15.51 5.68
N GLN A 183 -3.53 -14.47 5.47
CA GLN A 183 -3.99 -13.22 4.89
C GLN A 183 -4.39 -13.39 3.41
N GLU A 184 -3.76 -14.31 2.70
CA GLU A 184 -3.97 -14.58 1.28
C GLU A 184 -5.43 -15.01 1.00
N ILE A 185 -6.01 -15.81 1.90
CA ILE A 185 -7.41 -16.23 1.83
C ILE A 185 -8.34 -15.02 2.03
N ALA A 186 -7.99 -14.12 2.96
CA ALA A 186 -8.79 -12.92 3.21
C ALA A 186 -8.77 -11.98 2.00
N ILE A 187 -7.62 -11.83 1.32
CA ILE A 187 -7.49 -11.02 0.11
C ILE A 187 -8.40 -11.55 -1.00
N LEU A 188 -8.47 -12.87 -1.19
CA LEU A 188 -9.41 -13.46 -2.15
C LEU A 188 -10.87 -13.21 -1.78
N GLY A 189 -11.20 -13.31 -0.49
CA GLY A 189 -12.52 -12.93 0.03
C GLY A 189 -12.87 -11.46 -0.27
N MET A 190 -11.91 -10.54 -0.17
CA MET A 190 -12.10 -9.14 -0.51
C MET A 190 -12.37 -8.92 -2.01
N VAL A 191 -11.62 -9.60 -2.88
CA VAL A 191 -11.84 -9.52 -4.34
C VAL A 191 -13.27 -9.94 -4.67
N GLY A 192 -13.76 -11.03 -4.06
CA GLY A 192 -15.16 -11.41 -4.13
C GLY A 192 -16.07 -10.30 -3.59
N ALA A 193 -15.90 -9.91 -2.33
CA ALA A 193 -16.75 -8.93 -1.66
C ALA A 193 -16.94 -7.62 -2.46
N TYR A 194 -15.84 -6.99 -2.91
CA TYR A 194 -15.92 -5.75 -3.70
C TYR A 194 -16.48 -5.98 -5.10
N GLY A 195 -16.40 -7.19 -5.64
CA GLY A 195 -16.95 -7.55 -6.94
C GLY A 195 -18.46 -7.74 -6.95
N ILE A 196 -19.09 -8.14 -5.84
CA ILE A 196 -20.52 -8.49 -5.78
C ILE A 196 -21.44 -7.41 -6.41
N PRO A 197 -21.31 -6.11 -6.09
CA PRO A 197 -22.20 -5.10 -6.65
C PRO A 197 -22.13 -5.00 -8.18
N PHE A 198 -20.95 -5.20 -8.76
CA PHE A 198 -20.75 -5.18 -10.22
C PHE A 198 -21.27 -6.44 -10.91
N LEU A 199 -21.30 -7.56 -10.19
CA LEU A 199 -21.66 -8.86 -10.73
C LEU A 199 -23.16 -9.16 -10.61
N VAL A 200 -23.81 -8.72 -9.53
CA VAL A 200 -25.18 -9.14 -9.20
C VAL A 200 -26.16 -7.97 -9.14
N SER A 201 -25.70 -6.77 -8.79
CA SER A 201 -26.64 -5.71 -8.43
C SER A 201 -27.12 -4.91 -9.65
N ALA A 202 -28.41 -5.09 -9.98
CA ALA A 202 -29.17 -4.14 -10.83
C ALA A 202 -29.35 -2.76 -10.14
N ASN A 203 -28.93 -2.64 -8.88
CA ASN A 203 -29.00 -1.42 -8.08
C ASN A 203 -27.64 -0.70 -7.98
N ALA A 204 -26.64 -1.04 -8.80
CA ALA A 204 -25.39 -0.26 -8.89
C ALA A 204 -25.65 1.22 -9.24
N ASP A 205 -26.83 1.50 -9.81
CA ASP A 205 -27.32 2.85 -10.11
C ASP A 205 -27.78 3.60 -8.85
N LYS A 206 -28.14 2.88 -7.78
CA LYS A 206 -28.49 3.46 -6.49
C LYS A 206 -27.22 3.68 -5.67
N ILE A 207 -26.60 4.82 -5.93
CA ILE A 207 -25.29 5.22 -5.39
C ILE A 207 -25.22 5.07 -3.86
N GLY A 208 -26.28 5.45 -3.14
CA GLY A 208 -26.36 5.29 -1.69
C GLY A 208 -26.22 3.83 -1.21
N LEU A 209 -26.85 2.88 -1.90
CA LEU A 209 -26.72 1.45 -1.56
C LEU A 209 -25.33 0.93 -1.90
N PHE A 210 -24.81 1.30 -3.07
CA PHE A 210 -23.47 0.90 -3.53
C PHE A 210 -22.39 1.33 -2.52
N PHE A 211 -22.35 2.62 -2.16
CA PHE A 211 -21.32 3.11 -1.23
C PHE A 211 -21.55 2.66 0.22
N SER A 212 -22.79 2.47 0.66
CA SER A 212 -23.08 1.87 1.97
C SER A 212 -22.56 0.44 2.07
N TYR A 213 -22.72 -0.35 1.01
CA TYR A 213 -22.19 -1.71 0.94
C TYR A 213 -20.65 -1.72 1.00
N ILE A 214 -19.98 -0.86 0.23
CA ILE A 214 -18.52 -0.73 0.27
C ILE A 214 -18.04 -0.29 1.66
N LEU A 215 -18.77 0.63 2.31
CA LEU A 215 -18.48 1.06 3.68
C LEU A 215 -18.58 -0.10 4.67
N LEU A 216 -19.63 -0.93 4.57
CA LEU A 216 -19.82 -2.11 5.40
C LEU A 216 -18.65 -3.10 5.25
N ILE A 217 -18.22 -3.37 4.01
CA ILE A 217 -17.03 -4.20 3.75
C ILE A 217 -15.81 -3.58 4.42
N ASN A 218 -15.56 -2.29 4.21
CA ASN A 218 -14.39 -1.61 4.75
C ASN A 218 -14.33 -1.64 6.27
N ILE A 219 -15.48 -1.53 6.96
CA ILE A 219 -15.57 -1.69 8.41
C ILE A 219 -15.11 -3.10 8.81
N GLY A 220 -15.62 -4.13 8.14
CA GLY A 220 -15.24 -5.53 8.39
C GLY A 220 -13.76 -5.81 8.12
N VAL A 221 -13.25 -5.36 6.97
CA VAL A 221 -11.83 -5.49 6.59
C VAL A 221 -10.94 -4.80 7.61
N THR A 222 -11.29 -3.56 7.99
CA THR A 222 -10.52 -2.77 8.98
C THR A 222 -10.51 -3.42 10.36
N TYR A 223 -11.65 -3.97 10.79
CA TYR A 223 -11.73 -4.68 12.06
C TYR A 223 -10.81 -5.90 12.09
N ILE A 224 -10.85 -6.72 11.04
CA ILE A 224 -10.04 -7.94 10.95
C ILE A 224 -8.56 -7.62 10.77
N SER A 225 -8.23 -6.68 9.89
CA SER A 225 -6.86 -6.26 9.60
C SER A 225 -6.18 -5.73 10.86
N PHE A 226 -6.91 -4.98 11.70
CA PHE A 226 -6.44 -4.52 13.00
C PHE A 226 -6.20 -5.68 13.97
N ARG A 227 -7.17 -6.58 14.14
CA ARG A 227 -7.07 -7.72 15.07
C ARG A 227 -5.99 -8.74 14.70
N ARG A 228 -5.66 -8.87 13.41
CA ARG A 228 -4.67 -9.82 12.89
C ARG A 228 -3.36 -9.18 12.42
N SER A 229 -3.24 -7.86 12.51
CA SER A 229 -2.10 -7.09 11.97
C SER A 229 -1.84 -7.33 10.47
N TRP A 230 -2.90 -7.61 9.70
CA TRP A 230 -2.83 -7.87 8.26
C TRP A 230 -2.78 -6.56 7.46
N ARG A 231 -1.63 -5.88 7.48
CA ARG A 231 -1.46 -4.52 6.90
C ARG A 231 -1.74 -4.45 5.40
N LEU A 232 -1.30 -5.44 4.62
CA LEU A 232 -1.54 -5.45 3.16
C LEU A 232 -3.04 -5.49 2.84
N MET A 233 -3.87 -6.11 3.69
CA MET A 233 -5.33 -6.17 3.54
C MET A 233 -5.93 -4.76 3.64
N GLN A 234 -5.46 -3.98 4.63
CA GLN A 234 -5.89 -2.60 4.83
C GLN A 234 -5.50 -1.70 3.65
N TYR A 235 -4.26 -1.84 3.16
CA TYR A 235 -3.78 -1.06 2.04
C TYR A 235 -4.54 -1.37 0.74
N LEU A 236 -4.84 -2.64 0.48
CA LEU A 236 -5.66 -3.03 -0.67
C LEU A 236 -7.09 -2.49 -0.55
N ALA A 237 -7.71 -2.56 0.62
CA ALA A 237 -9.05 -1.99 0.85
C ALA A 237 -9.08 -0.47 0.58
N LEU A 238 -8.07 0.27 1.04
CA LEU A 238 -7.92 1.70 0.79
C LEU A 238 -7.89 1.98 -0.72
N VAL A 239 -6.96 1.34 -1.43
CA VAL A 239 -6.74 1.57 -2.86
C VAL A 239 -7.98 1.18 -3.66
N THR A 240 -8.56 0.01 -3.40
CA THR A 240 -9.78 -0.44 -4.07
C THR A 240 -10.93 0.54 -3.83
N THR A 241 -11.16 0.98 -2.58
CA THR A 241 -12.25 1.91 -2.26
C THR A 241 -12.11 3.23 -3.02
N TRP A 242 -10.92 3.82 -3.02
CA TRP A 242 -10.67 5.06 -3.73
C TRP A 242 -10.78 4.91 -5.25
N ILE A 243 -10.27 3.80 -5.83
CA ILE A 243 -10.45 3.50 -7.26
C ILE A 243 -11.93 3.38 -7.61
N LEU A 244 -12.71 2.66 -6.81
CA LEU A 244 -14.15 2.50 -7.06
C LEU A 244 -14.89 3.84 -6.97
N PHE A 245 -14.57 4.66 -5.96
CA PHE A 245 -15.17 5.97 -5.81
C PHE A 245 -14.80 6.91 -6.97
N MET A 246 -13.51 7.01 -7.30
CA MET A 246 -13.03 7.87 -8.39
C MET A 246 -13.53 7.39 -9.75
N GLY A 247 -13.60 6.08 -9.98
CA GLY A 247 -14.19 5.50 -11.18
C GLY A 247 -15.65 5.89 -11.35
N TRP A 248 -16.45 5.80 -10.28
CA TRP A 248 -17.83 6.30 -10.29
C TRP A 248 -17.89 7.83 -10.52
N ALA A 249 -17.09 8.60 -9.79
CA ALA A 249 -17.09 10.06 -9.87
C ALA A 249 -16.67 10.58 -11.25
N PHE A 250 -15.79 9.87 -11.96
CA PHE A 250 -15.34 10.24 -13.29
C PHE A 250 -16.29 9.75 -14.39
N MET A 251 -16.84 8.54 -14.28
CA MET A 251 -17.61 7.92 -15.36
C MET A 251 -19.11 8.18 -15.30
N ARG A 252 -19.67 8.44 -14.10
CA ARG A 252 -21.12 8.38 -13.86
C ARG A 252 -21.71 9.55 -13.10
N TYR A 253 -20.91 10.25 -12.29
CA TYR A 253 -21.41 11.34 -11.48
C TYR A 253 -21.78 12.54 -12.37
N ASP A 254 -23.00 13.05 -12.19
CA ASP A 254 -23.60 14.14 -12.97
C ASP A 254 -23.86 15.41 -12.13
N GLY A 255 -23.43 15.42 -10.87
CA GLY A 255 -23.61 16.54 -9.95
C GLY A 255 -24.84 16.44 -9.03
N SER A 256 -25.79 15.55 -9.32
CA SER A 256 -27.05 15.42 -8.55
C SER A 256 -26.82 14.94 -7.12
N ASP A 257 -25.92 13.98 -6.93
CA ASP A 257 -25.63 13.33 -5.64
C ASP A 257 -24.44 13.93 -4.87
N ARG A 258 -24.16 15.23 -5.04
CA ARG A 258 -22.96 15.87 -4.47
C ARG A 258 -22.81 15.69 -2.96
N LEU A 259 -23.88 15.95 -2.21
CA LEU A 259 -23.87 15.84 -0.74
C LEU A 259 -23.64 14.40 -0.28
N LEU A 260 -24.28 13.45 -0.96
CA LEU A 260 -24.15 12.03 -0.66
C LEU A 260 -22.73 11.54 -0.99
N GLY A 261 -22.18 11.92 -2.15
CA GLY A 261 -20.79 11.63 -2.52
C GLY A 261 -19.81 12.20 -1.49
N PHE A 262 -19.99 13.45 -1.07
CA PHE A 262 -19.16 14.09 -0.05
C PHE A 262 -19.24 13.39 1.32
N ALA A 263 -20.43 12.93 1.72
CA ALA A 263 -20.63 12.18 2.96
C ALA A 263 -19.86 10.84 2.93
N PHE A 264 -19.90 10.11 1.81
CA PHE A 264 -19.19 8.83 1.69
C PHE A 264 -17.66 8.97 1.63
N ILE A 265 -17.12 9.95 0.89
CA ILE A 265 -15.66 10.17 0.91
C ILE A 265 -15.16 10.57 2.29
N SER A 266 -15.97 11.33 3.04
CA SER A 266 -15.65 11.71 4.42
C SER A 266 -15.67 10.47 5.33
N ALA A 267 -16.67 9.61 5.19
CA ALA A 267 -16.75 8.36 5.94
C ALA A 267 -15.56 7.42 5.65
N TYR A 268 -15.21 7.23 4.37
CA TYR A 268 -14.04 6.43 3.98
C TYR A 268 -12.74 7.03 4.48
N TYR A 269 -12.59 8.34 4.33
CA TYR A 269 -11.41 9.05 4.82
C TYR A 269 -11.22 8.84 6.32
N ILE A 270 -12.26 9.07 7.13
CA ILE A 270 -12.21 8.91 8.58
C ILE A 270 -11.90 7.46 8.95
N LEU A 271 -12.58 6.49 8.32
CA LEU A 271 -12.36 5.07 8.59
C LEU A 271 -10.90 4.67 8.36
N PHE A 272 -10.33 5.02 7.20
CA PHE A 272 -8.95 4.66 6.87
C PHE A 272 -7.94 5.47 7.68
N PHE A 273 -8.22 6.72 8.02
CA PHE A 273 -7.36 7.55 8.87
C PHE A 273 -7.29 6.99 10.30
N LEU A 274 -8.44 6.70 10.92
CA LEU A 274 -8.51 6.08 12.24
C LEU A 274 -7.85 4.69 12.25
N SER A 275 -8.03 3.90 11.18
CA SER A 275 -7.39 2.59 11.08
C SER A 275 -5.86 2.68 11.07
N ALA A 276 -5.29 3.67 10.38
CA ALA A 276 -3.85 3.86 10.31
C ALA A 276 -3.26 4.33 11.65
N LEU A 277 -4.02 5.11 12.42
CA LEU A 277 -3.64 5.55 13.77
C LEU A 277 -3.88 4.48 14.84
N SER A 278 -4.62 3.42 14.53
CA SER A 278 -5.03 2.41 15.51
C SER A 278 -3.87 1.76 16.27
N PRO A 279 -2.72 1.39 15.66
CA PRO A 279 -1.57 0.86 16.41
C PRO A 279 -1.02 1.85 17.45
N ARG A 280 -0.99 3.15 17.11
CA ARG A 280 -0.51 4.21 18.00
C ARG A 280 -1.46 4.46 19.16
N ILE A 281 -2.76 4.47 18.89
CA ILE A 281 -3.81 4.72 19.88
C ILE A 281 -3.97 3.51 20.82
N SER A 282 -4.03 2.30 20.27
CA SER A 282 -4.38 1.09 21.02
C SER A 282 -3.20 0.45 21.72
N HIS A 283 -2.03 0.41 21.09
CA HIS A 283 -0.86 -0.32 21.59
C HIS A 283 0.31 0.58 21.98
N LYS A 284 0.15 1.90 21.85
CA LYS A 284 1.20 2.91 22.11
C LYS A 284 2.50 2.68 21.32
N GLN A 285 2.43 1.92 20.22
CA GLN A 285 3.57 1.64 19.33
C GLN A 285 3.78 2.81 18.36
N PRO A 286 5.03 3.15 18.00
CA PRO A 286 5.29 4.16 16.98
C PRO A 286 4.66 3.75 15.64
N LEU A 287 4.30 4.73 14.82
CA LEU A 287 3.74 4.44 13.50
C LEU A 287 4.85 3.92 12.58
N LEU A 288 4.59 2.79 11.95
CA LEU A 288 5.46 2.22 10.94
C LEU A 288 5.31 2.97 9.62
N PRO A 289 6.31 2.86 8.72
CA PRO A 289 6.26 3.50 7.41
C PRO A 289 4.99 3.17 6.61
N GLN A 290 4.47 1.94 6.72
CA GLN A 290 3.25 1.54 6.01
C GLN A 290 2.00 2.28 6.51
N GLU A 291 1.89 2.52 7.81
CA GLU A 291 0.74 3.26 8.39
C GLU A 291 0.82 4.75 8.04
N ILE A 292 2.03 5.32 8.04
CA ILE A 292 2.25 6.69 7.59
C ILE A 292 1.93 6.81 6.09
N GLN A 293 2.40 5.87 5.26
CA GLN A 293 2.09 5.83 3.84
C GLN A 293 0.58 5.76 3.59
N GLN A 294 -0.15 4.96 4.35
CA GLN A 294 -1.60 4.88 4.27
C GLN A 294 -2.25 6.25 4.54
N ILE A 295 -1.81 7.00 5.55
CA ILE A 295 -2.34 8.35 5.85
C ILE A 295 -2.09 9.30 4.66
N ILE A 296 -0.87 9.29 4.11
CA ILE A 296 -0.51 10.18 2.99
C ILE A 296 -1.32 9.84 1.74
N VAL A 297 -1.44 8.55 1.39
CA VAL A 297 -2.26 8.09 0.27
C VAL A 297 -3.73 8.48 0.48
N ASN A 298 -4.25 8.33 1.70
CA ASN A 298 -5.64 8.68 2.03
C ASN A 298 -5.90 10.19 1.92
N ASN A 299 -4.98 11.04 2.38
CA ASN A 299 -5.08 12.49 2.23
C ASN A 299 -5.04 12.91 0.74
N PHE A 300 -4.13 12.31 -0.05
CA PHE A 300 -4.03 12.59 -1.47
C PHE A 300 -5.29 12.15 -2.23
N ALA A 301 -5.80 10.95 -1.93
CA ALA A 301 -7.03 10.44 -2.53
C ALA A 301 -8.25 11.29 -2.17
N LEU A 302 -8.33 11.81 -0.94
CA LEU A 302 -9.38 12.75 -0.54
C LEU A 302 -9.33 14.05 -1.38
N TYR A 303 -8.13 14.61 -1.61
CA TYR A 303 -7.98 15.78 -2.48
C TYR A 303 -8.50 15.52 -3.90
N LEU A 304 -8.07 14.41 -4.53
CA LEU A 304 -8.54 14.02 -5.86
C LEU A 304 -10.06 13.78 -5.90
N ALA A 305 -10.61 13.10 -4.89
CA ALA A 305 -12.03 12.82 -4.82
C ALA A 305 -12.87 14.10 -4.67
N CYS A 306 -12.42 15.07 -3.86
CA CYS A 306 -13.07 16.37 -3.77
C CYS A 306 -12.99 17.14 -5.09
N LEU A 307 -11.86 17.11 -5.80
CA LEU A 307 -11.76 17.73 -7.13
C LEU A 307 -12.78 17.14 -8.11
N LEU A 308 -12.98 15.81 -8.11
CA LEU A 308 -13.97 15.17 -8.98
C LEU A 308 -15.42 15.51 -8.57
N ILE A 309 -15.71 15.57 -7.27
CA ILE A 309 -17.06 15.87 -6.76
C ILE A 309 -17.47 17.33 -6.99
N PHE A 310 -16.55 18.27 -6.77
CA PHE A 310 -16.84 19.70 -6.89
C PHE A 310 -16.54 20.25 -8.29
N GLY A 311 -15.71 19.58 -9.08
CA GLY A 311 -15.35 19.96 -10.45
C GLY A 311 -16.30 19.47 -11.55
N ASN A 312 -17.43 18.86 -11.21
CA ASN A 312 -18.40 18.39 -12.21
C ASN A 312 -18.93 19.56 -13.05
N GLY A 313 -18.66 19.53 -14.36
CA GLY A 313 -19.03 20.59 -15.31
C GLY A 313 -18.07 21.78 -15.38
N GLY A 314 -16.98 21.78 -14.62
CA GLY A 314 -16.02 22.90 -14.57
C GLY A 314 -14.83 22.64 -13.65
N PHE A 315 -13.94 21.72 -14.04
CA PHE A 315 -12.78 21.34 -13.23
C PHE A 315 -11.92 22.56 -12.87
N GLU A 316 -11.67 23.44 -13.84
CA GLU A 316 -10.88 24.68 -13.68
C GLU A 316 -11.44 25.58 -12.57
N LEU A 317 -12.76 25.77 -12.52
CA LEU A 317 -13.38 26.60 -11.48
C LEU A 317 -13.31 25.99 -10.08
N ALA A 318 -13.31 24.66 -9.99
CA ALA A 318 -13.27 23.96 -8.70
C ALA A 318 -11.85 23.77 -8.16
N MET A 319 -10.83 23.75 -9.02
CA MET A 319 -9.45 23.49 -8.63
C MET A 319 -8.95 24.43 -7.54
N THR A 320 -9.15 25.74 -7.71
CA THR A 320 -8.66 26.75 -6.78
C THR A 320 -9.32 26.67 -5.40
N PRO A 321 -10.66 26.73 -5.26
CA PRO A 321 -11.31 26.64 -3.96
C PRO A 321 -11.06 25.28 -3.27
N VAL A 322 -11.11 24.15 -4.00
CA VAL A 322 -10.84 22.82 -3.41
C VAL A 322 -9.41 22.73 -2.90
N THR A 323 -8.43 23.23 -3.65
CA THR A 323 -7.02 23.25 -3.23
C THR A 323 -6.83 24.12 -2.00
N GLY A 324 -7.49 25.29 -1.94
CA GLY A 324 -7.49 26.17 -0.76
C GLY A 324 -8.08 25.52 0.48
N TYR A 325 -9.26 24.89 0.38
CA TYR A 325 -9.87 24.17 1.50
C TYR A 325 -9.03 22.97 1.96
N MET A 326 -8.42 22.25 1.03
CA MET A 326 -7.55 21.11 1.35
C MET A 326 -6.22 21.55 1.96
N PHE A 327 -5.69 22.71 1.58
CA PHE A 327 -4.57 23.34 2.27
C PHE A 327 -4.93 23.59 3.74
N LEU A 328 -6.05 24.26 4.02
CA LEU A 328 -6.49 24.58 5.38
C LEU A 328 -6.72 23.30 6.19
N PHE A 329 -7.38 22.30 5.60
CA PHE A 329 -7.61 21.01 6.22
C PHE A 329 -6.29 20.28 6.55
N SER A 330 -5.35 20.22 5.60
CA SER A 330 -4.03 19.61 5.81
C SER A 330 -3.19 20.38 6.84
N ALA A 331 -3.28 21.71 6.88
CA ALA A 331 -2.63 22.55 7.88
C ALA A 331 -3.17 22.27 9.28
N LEU A 332 -4.50 22.16 9.40
CA LEU A 332 -5.16 21.80 10.66
C LEU A 332 -4.76 20.39 11.11
N LEU A 333 -4.69 19.43 10.20
CA LEU A 333 -4.20 18.08 10.50
C LEU A 333 -2.74 18.07 10.93
N ALA A 334 -1.87 18.85 10.29
CA ALA A 334 -0.47 18.97 10.67
C ALA A 334 -0.34 19.54 12.09
N PHE A 335 -1.13 20.57 12.41
CA PHE A 335 -1.19 21.16 13.75
C PHE A 335 -1.77 20.19 14.78
N ALA A 336 -2.85 19.49 14.46
CA ALA A 336 -3.41 18.46 15.34
C ALA A 336 -2.40 17.34 15.60
N ALA A 337 -1.64 16.92 14.58
CA ALA A 337 -0.62 15.89 14.70
C ALA A 337 0.54 16.30 15.62
N THR A 338 0.92 17.58 15.69
CA THR A 338 1.95 18.04 16.63
C THR A 338 1.45 18.03 18.07
N LEU A 339 0.16 18.29 18.30
CA LEU A 339 -0.46 18.27 19.63
C LEU A 339 -0.73 16.85 20.13
N VAL A 340 -1.33 16.01 19.29
CA VAL A 340 -1.81 14.68 19.66
C VAL A 340 -0.71 13.63 19.59
N PHE A 341 0.21 13.75 18.62
CA PHE A 341 1.24 12.76 18.35
C PHE A 341 2.65 13.38 18.36
N PRO A 342 3.09 14.00 19.48
CA PRO A 342 4.37 14.72 19.55
C PRO A 342 5.58 13.83 19.23
N SER A 343 5.49 12.51 19.45
CA SER A 343 6.55 11.55 19.13
C SER A 343 6.67 11.23 17.62
N GLU A 344 5.60 11.41 16.84
CA GLU A 344 5.55 10.99 15.43
C GLU A 344 6.06 12.09 14.50
N ILE A 345 7.36 12.40 14.63
CA ILE A 345 8.02 13.50 13.90
C ILE A 345 7.91 13.31 12.38
N ILE A 346 8.00 12.07 11.89
CA ILE A 346 7.92 11.76 10.45
C ILE A 346 6.51 12.07 9.92
N LEU A 347 5.47 11.64 10.63
CA LEU A 347 4.07 11.92 10.27
C LEU A 347 3.81 13.42 10.20
N GLN A 348 4.15 14.15 11.28
CA GLN A 348 3.98 15.60 11.35
C GLN A 348 4.64 16.31 10.17
N ARG A 349 5.88 15.93 9.85
CA ARG A 349 6.65 16.52 8.74
C ARG A 349 5.98 16.24 7.40
N LEU A 350 5.53 15.02 7.14
CA LEU A 350 4.92 14.67 5.85
C LEU A 350 3.58 15.35 5.63
N ILE A 351 2.73 15.47 6.66
CA ILE A 351 1.47 16.22 6.57
C ILE A 351 1.78 17.72 6.39
N ALA A 352 2.78 18.26 7.09
CA ALA A 352 3.19 19.65 6.90
C ALA A 352 3.72 19.92 5.48
N TRP A 353 4.52 19.01 4.91
CA TRP A 353 4.95 19.08 3.51
C TRP A 353 3.77 19.09 2.55
N GLN A 354 2.78 18.21 2.77
CA GLN A 354 1.56 18.20 1.96
C GLN A 354 0.80 19.52 2.03
N SER A 355 0.63 20.08 3.23
CA SER A 355 -0.02 21.39 3.43
C SER A 355 0.73 22.51 2.71
N ILE A 356 2.07 22.55 2.79
CA ILE A 356 2.89 23.53 2.07
C ILE A 356 2.75 23.37 0.55
N LEU A 357 2.77 22.14 0.04
CA LEU A 357 2.58 21.89 -1.39
C LEU A 357 1.20 22.36 -1.87
N LEU A 358 0.14 22.12 -1.08
CA LEU A 358 -1.21 22.62 -1.39
C LEU A 358 -1.29 24.15 -1.32
N LEU A 359 -0.59 24.81 -0.38
CA LEU A 359 -0.50 26.27 -0.32
C LEU A 359 0.18 26.85 -1.56
N VAL A 360 1.32 26.27 -1.95
CA VAL A 360 2.07 26.70 -3.15
C VAL A 360 1.21 26.51 -4.40
N ALA A 361 0.52 25.37 -4.51
CA ALA A 361 -0.42 25.10 -5.61
C ALA A 361 -1.59 26.09 -5.61
N PHE A 362 -2.23 26.34 -4.46
CA PHE A 362 -3.32 27.31 -4.33
C PHE A 362 -2.89 28.70 -4.82
N ILE A 363 -1.73 29.19 -4.38
CA ILE A 363 -1.20 30.48 -4.83
C ILE A 363 -0.97 30.51 -6.35
N GLY A 364 -0.46 29.42 -6.91
CA GLY A 364 -0.24 29.31 -8.36
C GLY A 364 -1.52 29.16 -9.19
N LEU A 365 -2.64 28.81 -8.58
CA LEU A 365 -3.95 28.66 -9.23
C LEU A 365 -4.82 29.93 -9.11
N GLU A 366 -4.67 30.68 -8.02
CA GLU A 366 -5.49 31.88 -7.75
C GLU A 366 -4.90 33.15 -8.38
N TRP A 367 -3.58 33.26 -8.49
CA TRP A 367 -2.91 34.44 -9.02
C TRP A 367 -2.09 34.14 -10.27
N ASP A 368 -1.88 35.18 -11.08
CA ASP A 368 -1.07 35.14 -12.29
C ASP A 368 0.14 36.09 -12.22
N GLY A 369 1.10 35.84 -13.12
CA GLY A 369 2.23 36.73 -13.36
C GLY A 369 3.15 36.93 -12.15
N LEU A 370 3.57 38.18 -11.93
CA LEU A 370 4.55 38.55 -10.90
C LEU A 370 4.04 38.31 -9.47
N MET A 371 2.72 38.34 -9.24
CA MET A 371 2.13 38.14 -7.91
C MET A 371 2.42 36.74 -7.37
N VAL A 372 2.37 35.71 -8.21
CA VAL A 372 2.75 34.33 -7.82
C VAL A 372 4.19 34.28 -7.32
N THR A 373 5.10 34.92 -8.06
CA THR A 373 6.53 34.95 -7.73
C THR A 373 6.77 35.65 -6.39
N LEU A 374 6.11 36.79 -6.15
CA LEU A 374 6.19 37.49 -4.87
C LEU A 374 5.62 36.67 -3.71
N LEU A 375 4.46 36.04 -3.89
CA LEU A 375 3.80 35.26 -2.85
C LEU A 375 4.58 34.00 -2.50
N TRP A 376 5.08 33.25 -3.49
CA TRP A 376 5.94 32.09 -3.23
C TRP A 376 7.26 32.48 -2.54
N ILE A 377 7.85 33.61 -2.92
CA ILE A 377 9.01 34.18 -2.23
C ILE A 377 8.66 34.51 -0.76
N ALA A 378 7.52 35.15 -0.51
CA ALA A 378 7.06 35.45 0.83
C ALA A 378 6.88 34.18 1.67
N VAL A 379 6.23 33.15 1.12
CA VAL A 379 6.08 31.83 1.76
C VAL A 379 7.44 31.21 2.07
N ALA A 380 8.39 31.26 1.13
CA ALA A 380 9.73 30.72 1.34
C ALA A 380 10.49 31.43 2.47
N VAL A 381 10.41 32.76 2.54
CA VAL A 381 11.02 33.56 3.61
C VAL A 381 10.39 33.21 4.95
N VAL A 382 9.06 33.13 5.04
CA VAL A 382 8.35 32.76 6.27
C VAL A 382 8.76 31.36 6.74
N LEU A 383 8.79 30.37 5.85
CA LEU A 383 9.23 29.00 6.17
C LEU A 383 10.68 28.97 6.65
N PHE A 384 11.56 29.74 6.01
CA PHE A 384 12.97 29.82 6.37
C PHE A 384 13.17 30.44 7.75
N ILE A 385 12.58 31.61 8.00
CA ILE A 385 12.63 32.31 9.30
C ILE A 385 12.02 31.43 10.40
N TRP A 386 10.86 30.82 10.14
CA TRP A 386 10.22 29.91 11.10
C TRP A 386 11.10 28.69 11.40
N GLY A 387 11.78 28.14 10.38
CA GLY A 387 12.76 27.06 10.56
C GLY A 387 13.95 27.45 11.42
N ILE A 388 14.43 28.70 11.30
CA ILE A 388 15.50 29.24 12.13
C ILE A 388 15.05 29.40 13.58
N ILE A 389 13.93 30.11 13.80
CA ILE A 389 13.42 30.41 15.15
C ILE A 389 13.16 29.12 15.93
N ASN A 390 12.58 28.11 15.27
CA ASN A 390 12.26 26.83 15.90
C ASN A 390 13.41 25.81 15.86
N LYS A 391 14.59 26.17 15.36
CA LYS A 391 15.75 25.28 15.19
C LYS A 391 15.42 23.98 14.43
N LYS A 392 14.51 24.05 13.44
CA LYS A 392 14.11 22.91 12.60
C LYS A 392 14.78 23.02 11.23
N SER A 393 15.42 21.95 10.77
CA SER A 393 16.08 21.92 9.46
C SER A 393 15.10 21.83 8.28
N TRP A 394 14.03 21.05 8.43
CA TRP A 394 13.11 20.76 7.33
C TRP A 394 12.36 22.00 6.76
N PRO A 395 11.91 23.01 7.54
CA PRO A 395 11.25 24.18 6.97
C PRO A 395 12.23 25.10 6.26
N ARG A 396 13.50 25.13 6.72
CA ARG A 396 14.58 25.84 6.03
C ARG A 396 14.82 25.24 4.65
N LEU A 397 14.87 23.91 4.57
CA LEU A 397 14.96 23.19 3.31
C LEU A 397 13.74 23.46 2.41
N ALA A 398 12.52 23.48 2.96
CA ALA A 398 11.31 23.82 2.22
C ALA A 398 11.36 25.22 1.59
N GLY A 399 11.76 26.23 2.37
CA GLY A 399 11.96 27.59 1.85
C GLY A 399 13.02 27.65 0.75
N MET A 400 14.16 26.97 0.93
CA MET A 400 15.22 26.90 -0.08
C MET A 400 14.77 26.21 -1.37
N LEU A 401 14.07 25.07 -1.27
CA LEU A 401 13.53 24.36 -2.42
C LEU A 401 12.48 25.19 -3.15
N LEU A 402 11.61 25.91 -2.41
CA LEU A 402 10.63 26.79 -3.02
C LEU A 402 11.29 27.96 -3.76
N VAL A 403 12.39 28.52 -3.25
CA VAL A 403 13.17 29.55 -3.97
C VAL A 403 13.85 28.98 -5.21
N GLY A 404 14.38 27.76 -5.14
CA GLY A 404 14.91 27.06 -6.31
C GLY A 404 13.82 26.84 -7.38
N PHE A 405 12.63 26.44 -6.94
CA PHE A 405 11.48 26.25 -7.81
C PHE A 405 10.97 27.57 -8.41
N THR A 406 10.89 28.65 -7.63
CA THR A 406 10.49 29.98 -8.12
C THR A 406 11.48 30.52 -9.14
N LEU A 407 12.79 30.34 -8.91
CA LEU A 407 13.83 30.69 -9.86
C LEU A 407 13.71 29.89 -11.15
N GLY A 408 13.50 28.56 -11.03
CA GLY A 408 13.30 27.69 -12.19
C GLY A 408 12.09 28.10 -13.03
N LYS A 409 10.93 28.32 -12.39
CA LYS A 409 9.73 28.83 -13.07
C LYS A 409 10.02 30.16 -13.76
N LEU A 410 10.68 31.07 -13.05
CA LEU A 410 10.97 32.40 -13.55
C LEU A 410 11.85 32.35 -14.81
N LEU A 411 12.92 31.56 -14.77
CA LEU A 411 13.86 31.41 -15.87
C LEU A 411 13.22 30.76 -17.10
N LEU A 412 12.42 29.71 -16.91
CA LEU A 412 11.91 28.87 -17.99
C LEU A 412 10.60 29.39 -18.61
N PHE A 413 9.71 29.99 -17.79
CA PHE A 413 8.36 30.37 -18.22
C PHE A 413 8.13 31.87 -18.11
N ASP A 414 8.42 32.49 -16.96
CA ASP A 414 8.06 33.89 -16.75
C ASP A 414 8.90 34.84 -17.61
N THR A 415 10.16 34.50 -17.92
CA THR A 415 10.98 35.31 -18.86
C THR A 415 10.40 35.40 -20.26
N LEU A 416 9.53 34.48 -20.68
CA LEU A 416 8.89 34.55 -22.00
C LEU A 416 7.71 35.52 -22.01
N ASN A 417 7.01 35.66 -20.88
CA ASN A 417 5.76 36.40 -20.79
C ASN A 417 5.87 37.76 -20.08
N PHE A 418 6.87 37.93 -19.22
CA PHE A 418 7.02 39.14 -18.40
C PHE A 418 7.56 40.32 -19.21
N SER A 419 7.18 41.54 -18.82
CA SER A 419 7.82 42.76 -19.33
C SER A 419 9.26 42.87 -18.85
N THR A 420 10.10 43.65 -19.55
CA THR A 420 11.51 43.86 -19.18
C THR A 420 11.65 44.34 -17.73
N ILE A 421 10.75 45.22 -17.27
CA ILE A 421 10.75 45.74 -15.90
C ILE A 421 10.41 44.63 -14.90
N GLN A 422 9.40 43.80 -15.17
CA GLN A 422 9.01 42.69 -14.30
C GLN A 422 10.13 41.64 -14.16
N LYS A 423 10.88 41.39 -15.24
CA LYS A 423 12.07 40.52 -15.20
C LYS A 423 13.13 41.10 -14.27
N ILE A 424 13.51 42.36 -14.46
CA ILE A 424 14.53 43.04 -13.64
C ILE A 424 14.17 42.96 -12.16
N ILE A 425 12.94 43.33 -11.80
CA ILE A 425 12.46 43.30 -10.41
C ILE A 425 12.56 41.88 -9.85
N SER A 426 12.06 40.88 -10.58
CA SER A 426 12.00 39.52 -10.08
C SER A 426 13.40 38.88 -9.93
N PHE A 427 14.32 39.13 -10.86
CA PHE A 427 15.72 38.70 -10.75
C PHE A 427 16.44 39.38 -9.58
N LEU A 428 16.21 40.67 -9.36
CA LEU A 428 16.84 41.42 -8.26
C LEU A 428 16.36 40.90 -6.91
N ILE A 429 15.04 40.69 -6.74
CA ILE A 429 14.46 40.14 -5.49
C ILE A 429 15.00 38.74 -5.22
N ILE A 430 14.97 37.84 -6.22
CA ILE A 430 15.47 36.47 -6.05
C ILE A 430 16.99 36.47 -5.77
N GLY A 431 17.75 37.32 -6.46
CA GLY A 431 19.20 37.44 -6.26
C GLY A 431 19.57 37.88 -4.83
N ILE A 432 18.92 38.91 -4.30
CA ILE A 432 19.08 39.35 -2.91
C ILE A 432 18.74 38.22 -1.94
N LEU A 433 17.63 37.51 -2.21
CA LEU A 433 17.16 36.44 -1.34
C LEU A 433 18.11 35.23 -1.32
N LEU A 434 18.67 34.85 -2.47
CA LEU A 434 19.70 33.82 -2.57
C LEU A 434 20.97 34.21 -1.80
N LEU A 435 21.39 35.47 -1.87
CA LEU A 435 22.52 35.98 -1.08
C LEU A 435 22.23 35.91 0.42
N MET A 436 21.02 36.31 0.85
CA MET A 436 20.59 36.19 2.25
C MET A 436 20.59 34.73 2.72
N PHE A 437 20.07 33.80 1.93
CA PHE A 437 20.08 32.38 2.23
C PHE A 437 21.51 31.82 2.32
N SER A 438 22.40 32.19 1.38
CA SER A 438 23.81 31.80 1.39
C SER A 438 24.53 32.29 2.65
N PHE A 439 24.39 33.57 2.98
CA PHE A 439 24.98 34.15 4.20
C PHE A 439 24.50 33.44 5.47
N TYR A 440 23.19 33.22 5.58
CA TYR A 440 22.60 32.60 6.77
C TYR A 440 23.00 31.12 6.88
N TYR A 441 23.05 30.40 5.76
CA TYR A 441 23.49 29.01 5.76
C TYR A 441 24.94 28.89 6.25
N GLN A 442 25.84 29.76 5.76
CA GLN A 442 27.25 29.78 6.20
C GLN A 442 27.40 30.15 7.68
N LYS A 443 26.60 31.07 8.20
CA LYS A 443 26.66 31.52 9.60
C LYS A 443 26.18 30.45 10.59
N PHE A 444 25.17 29.66 10.22
CA PHE A 444 24.51 28.72 11.15
C PHE A 444 24.88 27.24 10.98
N ASN A 445 25.62 26.86 9.94
CA ASN A 445 26.20 25.50 9.80
C ASN A 445 27.61 25.37 10.41
N LYS A 446 28.20 26.46 10.92
CA LYS A 446 29.51 26.46 11.60
C LYS A 446 29.43 26.26 13.12
N GLN A 447 28.27 25.86 13.64
CA GLN A 447 28.03 25.45 15.03
C GLN A 447 27.35 24.09 15.00
#